data_AF-R7TR97-F1
#
_entry.id   AF-R7TR97-F1
#
_cell.length_a   1.000
_cell.length_b   1.000
_cell.length_c   1.000
_cell.angle_alpha   90.00
_cell.angle_beta   90.00
_cell.angle_gamma   90.00
#
_symmetry.space_group_name_H-M   'P 1'
#
loop_
_entity.id
_entity.type
_entity.pdbx_description
1 polymer ?
#
loop_
_entity_poly.entity_id
_entity_poly.type
_entity_poly.pdbx_seq_one_letter_code
_entity_poly.pdbx_strand_id
1 'polypeptide(L)' 'ESDLQLKPSKCHFGLSQINLLRHFVSAVGIKPLSNRVEAIKTLGLLRLHLTSVWSFLGMAGYYRQFIPGFA' A
#
# COMPACT_ATOMS: atom_id res chain seq x y z
N GLU A 1 10.20 -12.75 -28.61
CA GLU A 1 9.04 -12.84 -27.69
C GLU A 1 9.55 -13.26 -26.33
N SER A 2 9.05 -12.65 -25.26
CA SER A 2 9.49 -12.94 -23.89
C SER A 2 8.64 -14.07 -23.30
N ASP A 3 9.28 -15.12 -22.79
CA ASP A 3 8.69 -16.35 -22.23
C ASP A 3 7.99 -16.10 -20.87
N LEU A 4 7.02 -15.18 -20.84
CA LEU A 4 6.20 -14.89 -19.66
C LEU A 4 4.95 -15.75 -19.65
N GLN A 5 4.79 -16.53 -18.58
CA GLN A 5 3.59 -17.31 -18.32
C GLN A 5 2.73 -16.66 -17.24
N LEU A 6 1.42 -16.62 -17.46
CA LEU A 6 0.46 -16.15 -16.47
C LEU A 6 0.12 -17.27 -15.49
N LYS A 7 -0.01 -16.94 -14.21
CA LYS A 7 -0.53 -17.86 -13.19
C LYS A 7 -2.04 -17.63 -13.02
N PRO A 8 -2.92 -18.49 -13.55
CA PRO A 8 -4.36 -18.24 -13.59
C PRO A 8 -4.97 -18.01 -12.20
N SER A 9 -4.42 -18.68 -11.18
CA SER A 9 -4.90 -18.55 -9.79
C SER A 9 -4.66 -17.17 -9.16
N LYS A 10 -3.88 -16.29 -9.80
CA LYS A 10 -3.66 -14.90 -9.36
C LYS A 10 -4.32 -13.89 -10.29
N CYS A 11 -4.87 -14.34 -11.42
CA CYS A 11 -5.47 -13.49 -12.43
C CYS A 11 -6.96 -13.31 -12.12
N HIS A 12 -7.39 -12.06 -12.01
CA HIS A 12 -8.79 -11.71 -11.84
C HIS A 12 -9.17 -10.74 -12.96
N PHE A 13 -10.24 -11.04 -13.69
CA PHE A 13 -10.66 -10.29 -14.87
C PHE A 13 -12.08 -9.74 -14.69
N GLY A 14 -12.36 -8.58 -15.30
CA GLY A 14 -13.71 -7.98 -15.31
C GLY A 14 -14.23 -7.52 -13.95
N LEU A 15 -13.37 -7.35 -12.94
CA LEU A 15 -13.79 -6.85 -11.63
C LEU A 15 -14.00 -5.34 -11.64
N SER A 16 -15.08 -4.87 -11.03
CA SER A 16 -15.32 -3.43 -10.79
C SER A 16 -14.40 -2.83 -9.73
N GLN A 17 -13.80 -3.68 -8.89
CA GLN A 17 -12.92 -3.30 -7.78
C GLN A 17 -11.84 -4.37 -7.60
N ILE A 18 -10.60 -3.95 -7.33
CA ILE A 18 -9.47 -4.88 -7.16
C ILE A 18 -8.47 -4.38 -6.11
N ASN A 19 -7.89 -5.33 -5.38
CA ASN A 19 -6.76 -5.10 -4.51
C ASN A 19 -5.47 -5.21 -5.31
N LEU A 20 -4.78 -4.10 -5.53
CA LEU A 20 -3.55 -4.05 -6.30
C LEU A 20 -2.49 -3.22 -5.56
N LEU A 21 -1.27 -3.75 -5.44
CA LEU A 21 -0.13 -3.03 -4.85
C LEU A 21 -0.40 -2.38 -3.47
N ARG A 22 -1.16 -3.06 -2.61
CA ARG A 22 -1.57 -2.54 -1.28
C ARG A 22 -2.61 -1.40 -1.33
N HIS A 23 -3.20 -1.15 -2.50
CA HIS A 23 -4.33 -0.26 -2.68
C HIS A 23 -5.59 -1.02 -3.05
N PHE A 24 -6.72 -0.46 -2.65
CA PHE A 24 -8.04 -0.77 -3.12
C PHE A 24 -8.36 0.17 -4.28
N VAL A 25 -8.53 -0.40 -5.48
CA VAL A 25 -8.82 0.33 -6.70
C VAL A 25 -10.27 0.08 -7.08
N SER A 26 -11.03 1.15 -7.25
CA SER A 26 -12.44 1.13 -7.62
C SER A 26 -12.71 2.24 -8.64
N ALA A 27 -13.86 2.22 -9.30
CA ALA A 27 -14.29 3.28 -10.21
C ALA A 27 -14.31 4.68 -9.56
N VAL A 28 -14.50 4.75 -8.25
CA VAL A 28 -14.52 6.01 -7.47
C VAL A 28 -13.10 6.55 -7.23
N GLY A 29 -12.08 5.70 -7.33
CA GLY A 29 -10.68 6.08 -7.12
C GLY A 29 -9.85 5.02 -6.39
N ILE A 30 -8.67 5.45 -5.96
CA ILE A 30 -7.67 4.62 -5.29
C ILE A 30 -7.70 4.95 -3.79
N LYS A 31 -7.71 3.93 -2.94
CA LYS A 31 -7.60 4.08 -1.49
C LYS A 31 -6.54 3.11 -0.95
N PRO A 32 -5.78 3.47 0.10
CA PRO A 32 -4.93 2.51 0.79
C PRO A 32 -5.80 1.44 1.45
N LEU A 33 -5.34 0.18 1.43
CA LEU A 33 -6.04 -0.90 2.13
C LEU A 33 -6.02 -0.67 3.65
N SER A 34 -7.18 -0.84 4.30
CA SER A 34 -7.37 -0.60 5.74
C SER A 34 -6.38 -1.41 6.60
N ASN A 35 -6.16 -2.68 6.27
CA ASN A 35 -5.23 -3.55 6.98
C ASN A 35 -3.79 -3.01 7.01
N ARG A 36 -3.36 -2.31 5.96
CA ARG A 36 -2.02 -1.72 5.88
C ARG A 36 -1.93 -0.44 6.69
N VAL A 37 -2.99 0.37 6.68
CA VAL A 37 -3.06 1.56 7.52
C VAL A 37 -3.04 1.17 9.00
N GLU A 38 -3.78 0.12 9.38
CA GLU A 38 -3.76 -0.42 10.75
C GLU A 38 -2.38 -0.94 11.15
N ALA A 39 -1.71 -1.70 10.28
CA ALA A 39 -0.35 -2.17 10.54
C ALA A 39 0.66 -1.03 10.74
N ILE A 40 0.50 0.09 10.03
CA ILE A 40 1.34 1.28 10.20
C ILE A 40 1.00 1.99 11.53
N LYS A 41 -0.28 2.07 11.91
CA LYS A 41 -0.70 2.64 13.20
C LYS A 41 -0.16 1.85 14.39
N THR A 42 -0.19 0.52 14.32
CA THR A 42 0.35 -0.35 15.38
C THR A 42 1.88 -0.39 15.41
N LEU A 43 2.54 0.01 14.31
CA LEU A 43 3.98 0.19 14.25
C LEU A 43 4.50 1.30 15.19
N GLY A 44 3.60 2.16 15.71
CA GLY A 44 3.91 3.29 16.59
C GLY A 44 4.58 2.97 17.92
N LEU A 45 4.85 1.69 18.23
CA LEU A 45 5.62 1.27 19.40
C LEU A 45 7.10 0.95 19.11
N LEU A 46 7.59 1.25 17.90
CA LEU A 46 9.00 1.04 17.59
C LEU A 46 9.89 2.13 18.19
N ARG A 47 10.57 1.72 19.26
CA ARG A 47 11.76 2.27 19.94
C ARG A 47 12.47 3.43 19.20
N LEU A 48 12.84 4.45 19.97
CA LEU A 48 13.60 5.69 19.67
C LEU A 48 14.96 5.46 18.94
N HIS A 49 14.98 4.75 17.82
CA HIS A 49 16.17 4.53 17.01
C HIS A 49 16.03 5.21 15.66
N LEU A 50 17.08 5.92 15.25
CA LEU A 50 17.05 6.79 14.07
C LEU A 50 16.64 6.02 12.80
N THR A 51 17.19 4.82 12.57
CA THR A 51 16.84 4.00 11.39
C THR A 51 15.38 3.57 11.35
N SER A 52 14.74 3.34 12.49
CA SER A 52 13.32 3.00 12.56
C SER A 52 12.44 4.18 12.15
N VAL A 53 12.83 5.39 12.53
CA VAL A 53 12.16 6.63 12.11
C VAL A 53 12.26 6.84 10.59
N TRP A 54 13.44 6.65 9.99
CA TRP A 54 13.62 6.74 8.54
C TRP A 54 12.81 5.69 7.78
N SER A 55 12.75 4.47 8.31
CA SER A 55 11.97 3.38 7.71
C SER A 55 10.47 3.66 7.76
N PHE A 56 9.99 4.19 8.88
CA PHE A 56 8.61 4.66 9.01
C PHE A 56 8.31 5.80 8.04
N LEU A 57 9.19 6.81 7.95
CA LEU A 57 9.01 7.95 7.05
C LEU A 57 8.95 7.51 5.58
N GLY A 58 9.79 6.56 5.18
CA GLY A 58 9.73 5.97 3.85
C GLY A 58 8.39 5.28 3.55
N MET A 59 7.85 4.53 4.53
CA MET A 59 6.52 3.92 4.39
C MET A 59 5.40 4.95 4.37
N ALA A 60 5.45 5.97 5.23
CA ALA A 60 4.47 7.04 5.27
C ALA A 60 4.49 7.86 3.96
N GLY A 61 5.68 8.10 3.41
CA GLY A 61 5.90 8.78 2.13
C GLY A 61 5.26 8.06 0.94
N TYR A 62 5.19 6.72 0.96
CA TYR A 62 4.46 5.93 -0.05
C TYR A 62 2.96 6.30 -0.09
N TYR A 63 2.37 6.68 1.05
CA TYR A 63 0.96 7.07 1.16
C TYR A 63 0.75 8.59 1.25
N ARG A 64 1.77 9.41 0.94
CA ARG A 64 1.72 10.88 1.08
C ARG A 64 0.51 11.54 0.41
N GLN A 65 0.02 10.99 -0.71
CA GLN A 65 -1.15 11.52 -1.42
C GLN A 65 -2.45 11.45 -0.62
N PHE A 66 -2.50 10.60 0.41
CA PHE A 66 -3.66 10.41 1.28
C PHE A 66 -3.51 11.13 2.63
N ILE A 67 -2.37 11.79 2.88
CA ILE A 67 -2.07 12.47 4.13
C ILE A 67 -2.03 13.98 3.87
N PRO A 68 -3.05 14.75 4.30
CA PRO A 68 -3.06 16.19 4.11
C PRO A 68 -1.93 16.84 4.91
N GLY A 69 -1.14 17.71 4.27
CA GLY A 69 -0.03 18.42 4.92
C GLY A 69 1.19 17.56 5.24
N PHE A 70 1.48 16.52 4.45
CA PHE A 70 2.65 15.67 4.65
C PHE A 70 4.01 16.34 4.32
N ALA A 71 3.99 17.48 3.61
CA ALA A 71 5.19 18.20 3.16
C ALA A 71 5.97 18.85 4.31
#